data_AF-A0A1E2WMU0-F1
#
_entry.id   AF-A0A1E2WMU0-F1
#
_cell.length_a   1.000
_cell.length_b   1.000
_cell.length_c   1.000
_cell.angle_alpha   90.00
_cell.angle_beta   90.00
_cell.angle_gamma   90.00
#
_symmetry.space_group_name_H-M   'P 1'
#
loop_
_entity.id
_entity.type
_entity.pdbx_description
1 polymer ?
#
loop_
_entity_poly.entity_id
_entity_poly.type
_entity_poly.pdbx_seq_one_letter_code
_entity_poly.pdbx_strand_id
1 'polypeptide(L)'
;MPLDLTTNSGPIDQDNPKIADVLKDLQGNILNGHGRDHAAHIFIAFDKPNQIENVKKWIARLDVTSAKAQLDGTERYKREKADAGLFTHFALSTSGYARLGIPVNKIPTGANPQKRTAPFYANSFQEGMKNRASVLLDPPTSNWESGFQNSIDAVLLLANDDPAELIAQEIKILEQLKDIATVRTIERGFTLRRKFDTVDTTNPSNEFGVVVEHFGYADGVSQPIFLKKQYEREKSLKGTRFWEPAAPLKLVLIPDPNGKTADVSFGSFLVFRKLEQNVQGFKTAEAKLGESLGLPRELAGAMAVGRYEDGSPIVLQPGDGAWANTNKPAIPNDFNYQGDKLGLTCPFHAHIRKSNPRLESVKADGPFAKSKEEELGHRIARRGITYGGPLSSSDNLDDLPTNGVGLLFMCYQSDIWEQFEFIQRFWCNNPNFLEPGISGGTNPNYDKTGLDAVIGQKLGEQADPVINEAPKPPKNWPSQWGKSTVKPEITDENQFGQFVTLKGGEYFFSPSISFLKNLSGSSPSK
;
A
#
# COMPACT_ATOMS: atom_id res chain seq x y z
N MET A 1 -17.13 27.12 3.42
CA MET A 1 -17.23 26.60 2.04
C MET A 1 -17.10 25.10 2.16
N PRO A 2 -18.06 24.36 1.61
CA PRO A 2 -17.95 22.91 1.51
C PRO A 2 -16.64 22.47 0.86
N LEU A 3 -16.14 21.29 1.23
CA LEU A 3 -14.97 20.72 0.58
C LEU A 3 -15.37 20.27 -0.82
N ASP A 4 -14.74 20.86 -1.83
CA ASP A 4 -14.87 20.46 -3.21
C ASP A 4 -13.57 19.79 -3.68
N LEU A 5 -13.67 18.49 -3.97
CA LEU A 5 -12.53 17.69 -4.41
C LEU A 5 -12.00 18.12 -5.79
N THR A 6 -12.80 18.82 -6.60
CA THR A 6 -12.41 19.25 -7.96
C THR A 6 -11.50 20.47 -7.93
N THR A 7 -11.67 21.34 -6.93
CA THR A 7 -10.86 22.56 -6.72
C THR A 7 -9.70 22.34 -5.75
N ASN A 8 -9.68 21.24 -5.00
CA ASN A 8 -8.53 20.86 -4.18
C ASN A 8 -7.36 20.38 -5.05
N SER A 9 -6.26 21.14 -5.03
CA SER A 9 -5.04 20.85 -5.80
C SER A 9 -3.87 20.32 -4.97
N GLY A 10 -4.02 20.21 -3.65
CA GLY A 10 -2.92 19.82 -2.76
C GLY A 10 -3.32 19.62 -1.31
N PRO A 11 -2.35 19.58 -0.39
CA PRO A 11 -2.58 19.25 1.00
C PRO A 11 -3.51 20.26 1.66
N ILE A 12 -4.48 19.78 2.43
CA ILE A 12 -5.40 20.64 3.18
C ILE A 12 -4.79 21.08 4.51
N ASP A 13 -5.14 22.28 4.93
CA ASP A 13 -4.85 22.75 6.28
C ASP A 13 -5.82 22.08 7.27
N GLN A 14 -5.33 21.07 7.99
CA GLN A 14 -6.13 20.28 8.94
C GLN A 14 -6.75 21.11 10.09
N ASP A 15 -6.24 22.32 10.35
CA ASP A 15 -6.73 23.19 11.41
C ASP A 15 -7.79 24.17 10.89
N ASN A 16 -8.07 24.18 9.59
CA ASN A 16 -9.09 25.05 9.00
C ASN A 16 -10.49 24.63 9.47
N PRO A 17 -11.25 25.51 10.16
CA PRO A 17 -12.58 25.19 10.67
C PRO A 17 -13.57 24.74 9.58
N LYS A 18 -13.36 25.15 8.32
CA LYS A 18 -14.24 24.81 7.19
C LYS A 18 -14.22 23.33 6.82
N ILE A 19 -13.17 22.59 7.16
CA ILE A 19 -13.06 21.14 6.90
C ILE A 19 -13.27 20.30 8.17
N ALA A 20 -13.54 20.93 9.31
CA ALA A 20 -13.64 20.23 10.59
C ALA A 20 -14.72 19.15 10.57
N ASP A 21 -15.87 19.43 9.94
CA ASP A 21 -16.96 18.45 9.86
C ASP A 21 -16.64 17.31 8.88
N VAL A 22 -15.90 17.59 7.80
CA VAL A 22 -15.36 16.54 6.91
C VAL A 22 -14.46 15.60 7.72
N LEU A 23 -13.51 16.14 8.49
CA LEU A 23 -12.57 15.33 9.26
C LEU A 23 -13.23 14.56 10.41
N LYS A 24 -14.34 15.06 10.96
CA LYS A 24 -15.13 14.34 11.97
C LYS A 24 -15.95 13.20 11.37
N ASP A 25 -16.39 13.34 10.12
CA ASP A 25 -17.20 12.34 9.45
C ASP A 25 -16.38 11.31 8.66
N LEU A 26 -15.16 11.66 8.26
CA LEU A 26 -14.20 10.77 7.62
C LEU A 26 -13.53 9.87 8.65
N GLN A 27 -13.39 8.57 8.34
CA GLN A 27 -12.62 7.65 9.17
C GLN A 27 -11.13 8.00 9.18
N GLY A 28 -10.44 7.65 10.27
CA GLY A 28 -8.99 7.69 10.35
C GLY A 28 -8.33 6.67 9.41
N ASN A 29 -7.01 6.54 9.49
CA ASN A 29 -6.15 5.72 8.63
C ASN A 29 -6.11 6.11 7.13
N ILE A 30 -7.11 6.83 6.61
CA ILE A 30 -7.19 7.21 5.19
C ILE A 30 -6.18 8.31 4.86
N LEU A 31 -6.34 9.52 5.41
CA LEU A 31 -5.47 10.66 5.10
C LEU A 31 -4.08 10.56 5.75
N ASN A 32 -3.98 9.82 6.85
CA ASN A 32 -2.75 9.53 7.55
C ASN A 32 -2.86 8.18 8.27
N GLY A 33 -1.77 7.42 8.38
CA GLY A 33 -1.76 6.15 9.11
C GLY A 33 -2.07 6.33 10.60
N HIS A 34 -2.75 5.35 11.21
CA HIS A 34 -3.12 5.40 12.62
C HIS A 34 -1.89 5.41 13.57
N GLY A 35 -0.78 4.80 13.13
CA GLY A 35 0.51 4.87 13.84
C GLY A 35 0.55 4.07 15.15
N ARG A 36 -0.15 2.93 15.20
CA ARG A 36 -0.14 1.99 16.33
C ARG A 36 0.68 0.79 15.94
N ASP A 37 1.40 0.21 16.89
CA ASP A 37 2.33 -0.88 16.63
C ASP A 37 1.70 -2.27 16.55
N HIS A 38 0.44 -2.46 16.98
CA HIS A 38 -0.29 -3.71 16.83
C HIS A 38 -1.67 -3.49 16.21
N ALA A 39 -2.11 -4.43 15.37
CA ALA A 39 -3.41 -4.40 14.72
C ALA A 39 -4.05 -5.79 14.60
N ALA A 40 -5.38 -5.86 14.72
CA ALA A 40 -6.20 -7.03 14.44
C ALA A 40 -7.25 -6.69 13.37
N HIS A 41 -7.28 -7.46 12.30
CA HIS A 41 -8.21 -7.32 11.18
C HIS A 41 -9.22 -8.46 11.23
N ILE A 42 -10.44 -8.17 11.68
CA ILE A 42 -11.50 -9.16 11.85
C ILE A 42 -12.36 -9.14 10.60
N PHE A 43 -12.31 -10.22 9.81
CA PHE A 43 -13.10 -10.37 8.59
C PHE A 43 -14.43 -11.04 8.88
N ILE A 44 -15.53 -10.40 8.50
CA ILE A 44 -16.87 -10.74 8.96
C ILE A 44 -17.76 -11.05 7.76
N ALA A 45 -18.60 -12.07 7.89
CA ALA A 45 -19.69 -12.37 6.98
C ALA A 45 -21.05 -12.18 7.69
N PHE A 46 -21.99 -11.54 7.02
CA PHE A 46 -23.37 -11.31 7.46
C PHE A 46 -24.28 -12.43 6.94
N ASP A 47 -23.90 -13.68 7.18
CA ASP A 47 -24.52 -14.87 6.61
C ASP A 47 -25.68 -15.44 7.45
N LYS A 48 -26.15 -14.67 8.46
CA LYS A 48 -27.32 -14.99 9.29
C LYS A 48 -28.49 -14.05 8.92
N PRO A 49 -29.39 -14.44 7.98
CA PRO A 49 -30.37 -13.51 7.40
C PRO A 49 -31.32 -12.88 8.43
N ASN A 50 -31.72 -13.63 9.46
CA ASN A 50 -32.60 -13.14 10.53
C ASN A 50 -31.91 -12.15 11.48
N GLN A 51 -30.62 -11.88 11.31
CA GLN A 51 -29.80 -11.05 12.19
C GLN A 51 -29.33 -9.74 11.54
N ILE A 52 -29.68 -9.46 10.28
CA ILE A 52 -29.19 -8.27 9.56
C ILE A 52 -29.54 -6.95 10.28
N GLU A 53 -30.73 -6.85 10.89
CA GLU A 53 -31.08 -5.66 11.68
C GLU A 53 -30.24 -5.53 12.95
N ASN A 54 -29.84 -6.64 13.57
CA ASN A 54 -28.91 -6.62 14.70
C ASN A 54 -27.48 -6.28 14.26
N VAL A 55 -27.04 -6.74 13.09
CA VAL A 55 -25.78 -6.32 12.46
C VAL A 55 -25.79 -4.80 12.22
N LYS A 56 -26.83 -4.23 11.60
CA LYS A 56 -26.95 -2.78 11.39
C LYS A 56 -26.85 -2.00 12.72
N LYS A 57 -27.56 -2.45 13.76
CA LYS A 57 -27.50 -1.85 15.10
C LYS A 57 -26.11 -1.96 15.73
N TRP A 58 -25.44 -3.09 15.54
CA TRP A 58 -24.07 -3.30 16.02
C TRP A 58 -23.10 -2.34 15.32
N ILE A 59 -23.13 -2.25 13.98
CA ILE A 59 -22.29 -1.33 13.21
C ILE A 59 -22.52 0.12 13.67
N ALA A 60 -23.79 0.55 13.82
CA ALA A 60 -24.12 1.91 14.25
C ALA A 60 -23.58 2.26 15.65
N ARG A 61 -23.32 1.26 16.51
CA ARG A 61 -22.78 1.45 17.86
C ARG A 61 -21.26 1.43 17.93
N LEU A 62 -20.56 1.00 16.87
CA LEU A 62 -19.10 1.00 16.84
C LEU A 62 -18.53 2.40 17.08
N ASP A 63 -17.52 2.50 17.93
CA ASP A 63 -16.77 3.73 18.16
C ASP A 63 -15.64 3.87 17.14
N VAL A 64 -16.02 4.17 15.90
CA VAL A 64 -15.09 4.32 14.78
C VAL A 64 -14.30 5.62 14.94
N THR A 65 -12.98 5.54 14.88
CA THR A 65 -12.09 6.67 15.04
C THR A 65 -12.13 7.57 13.80
N SER A 66 -12.53 8.84 13.98
CA SER A 66 -12.52 9.83 12.89
C SER A 66 -11.10 10.31 12.57
N ALA A 67 -10.90 10.85 11.37
CA ALA A 67 -9.66 11.50 10.98
C ALA A 67 -9.33 12.66 11.94
N LYS A 68 -10.34 13.42 12.40
CA LYS A 68 -10.16 14.48 13.40
C LYS A 68 -9.65 13.93 14.72
N ALA A 69 -10.29 12.89 15.25
CA ALA A 69 -9.91 12.28 16.53
C ALA A 69 -8.46 11.73 16.49
N GLN A 70 -8.08 11.08 15.37
CA GLN A 70 -6.72 10.60 15.17
C GLN A 70 -5.70 11.75 15.11
N LEU A 71 -6.01 12.83 14.38
CA LEU A 71 -5.11 13.99 14.27
C LEU A 71 -4.94 14.71 15.62
N ASP A 72 -6.02 14.88 16.37
CA ASP A 72 -5.99 15.44 17.72
C ASP A 72 -5.17 14.56 18.68
N GLY A 73 -5.36 13.24 18.60
CA GLY A 73 -4.57 12.27 19.36
C GLY A 73 -3.08 12.34 19.02
N THR A 74 -2.74 12.53 17.74
CA THR A 74 -1.34 12.72 17.30
C THR A 74 -0.70 13.96 17.90
N GLU A 75 -1.42 15.10 17.90
CA GLU A 75 -0.91 16.34 18.49
C GLU A 75 -0.79 16.26 20.01
N ARG A 76 -1.73 15.58 20.67
CA ARG A 76 -1.66 15.29 22.11
C ARG A 76 -0.46 14.41 22.45
N TYR A 77 -0.23 13.33 21.71
CA TYR A 77 0.95 12.47 21.91
C TYR A 77 2.26 13.26 21.75
N LYS A 78 2.38 14.13 20.75
CA LYS A 78 3.58 14.97 20.58
C LYS A 78 3.84 15.90 21.77
N ARG A 79 2.78 16.45 22.37
CA ARG A 79 2.88 17.40 23.49
C ARG A 79 3.08 16.70 24.84
N GLU A 80 2.37 15.59 25.07
CA GLU A 80 2.20 14.99 26.40
C GLU A 80 2.72 13.56 26.49
N LYS A 81 3.10 12.93 25.37
CA LYS A 81 3.40 11.49 25.27
C LYS A 81 2.26 10.59 25.75
N ALA A 82 1.05 11.12 25.81
CA ALA A 82 -0.15 10.39 26.21
C ALA A 82 -0.57 9.42 25.10
N ASP A 83 -0.89 8.19 25.51
CA ASP A 83 -1.45 7.18 24.62
C ASP A 83 -2.74 7.72 23.97
N ALA A 84 -2.86 7.49 22.67
CA ALA A 84 -4.02 7.88 21.89
C ALA A 84 -5.11 6.78 21.86
N GLY A 85 -4.87 5.65 22.54
CA GLY A 85 -5.81 4.57 22.80
C GLY A 85 -6.18 3.76 21.57
N LEU A 86 -7.19 2.90 21.75
CA LEU A 86 -7.73 2.03 20.70
C LEU A 86 -8.14 2.84 19.46
N PHE A 87 -7.58 2.44 18.33
CA PHE A 87 -8.03 2.86 17.02
C PHE A 87 -9.00 1.84 16.44
N THR A 88 -10.13 2.30 15.91
CA THR A 88 -11.17 1.45 15.31
C THR A 88 -11.52 1.96 13.92
N HIS A 89 -11.49 1.09 12.92
CA HIS A 89 -11.86 1.39 11.54
C HIS A 89 -12.76 0.28 10.98
N PHE A 90 -13.75 0.63 10.16
CA PHE A 90 -14.71 -0.32 9.62
C PHE A 90 -14.94 -0.09 8.12
N ALA A 91 -14.86 -1.17 7.33
CA ALA A 91 -15.05 -1.11 5.89
C ALA A 91 -15.93 -2.27 5.40
N LEU A 92 -16.68 -2.03 4.33
CA LEU A 92 -17.66 -2.96 3.75
C LEU A 92 -17.23 -3.37 2.34
N SER A 93 -17.38 -4.65 2.02
CA SER A 93 -17.26 -5.12 0.64
C SER A 93 -18.57 -4.84 -0.11
N THR A 94 -18.56 -5.03 -1.43
CA THR A 94 -19.79 -4.96 -2.24
C THR A 94 -20.86 -5.94 -1.75
N SER A 95 -20.49 -7.15 -1.34
CA SER A 95 -21.45 -8.12 -0.79
C SER A 95 -21.99 -7.65 0.57
N GLY A 96 -21.17 -6.97 1.38
CA GLY A 96 -21.63 -6.37 2.63
C GLY A 96 -22.69 -5.30 2.42
N TYR A 97 -22.50 -4.39 1.46
CA TYR A 97 -23.53 -3.44 1.07
C TYR A 97 -24.83 -4.13 0.63
N ALA A 98 -24.73 -5.15 -0.21
CA ALA A 98 -25.90 -5.90 -0.68
C ALA A 98 -26.64 -6.61 0.47
N ARG A 99 -25.92 -7.25 1.40
CA ARG A 99 -26.52 -7.93 2.56
C ARG A 99 -27.15 -6.97 3.56
N LEU A 100 -26.63 -5.76 3.70
CA LEU A 100 -27.25 -4.69 4.49
C LEU A 100 -28.50 -4.09 3.80
N GLY A 101 -28.82 -4.53 2.58
CA GLY A 101 -29.98 -4.07 1.83
C GLY A 101 -29.79 -2.69 1.18
N ILE A 102 -28.53 -2.28 0.97
CA ILE A 102 -28.24 -1.03 0.26
C ILE A 102 -28.47 -1.23 -1.24
N PRO A 103 -29.26 -0.38 -1.91
CA PRO A 103 -29.52 -0.49 -3.34
C PRO A 103 -28.24 -0.45 -4.18
N VAL A 104 -28.19 -1.18 -5.30
CA VAL A 104 -27.00 -1.28 -6.18
C VAL A 104 -26.53 0.10 -6.67
N ASN A 105 -27.45 1.02 -6.99
CA ASN A 105 -27.12 2.39 -7.41
C ASN A 105 -26.59 3.29 -6.27
N LYS A 106 -26.58 2.79 -5.04
CA LYS A 106 -26.03 3.43 -3.85
C LYS A 106 -24.73 2.76 -3.38
N ILE A 107 -24.29 1.68 -4.04
CA ILE A 107 -22.98 1.08 -3.80
C ILE A 107 -21.90 2.00 -4.43
N PRO A 108 -20.84 2.37 -3.70
CA PRO A 108 -19.77 3.22 -4.21
C PRO A 108 -19.16 2.70 -5.53
N THR A 109 -18.77 3.64 -6.41
CA THR A 109 -18.06 3.38 -7.67
C THR A 109 -16.77 4.18 -7.72
N GLY A 110 -15.76 3.69 -8.44
CA GLY A 110 -14.49 4.39 -8.63
C GLY A 110 -14.68 5.78 -9.22
N ALA A 111 -13.78 6.71 -8.87
CA ALA A 111 -13.82 8.09 -9.38
C ALA A 111 -13.56 8.18 -10.89
N ASN A 112 -12.92 7.17 -11.49
CA ASN A 112 -12.50 7.12 -12.89
C ASN A 112 -11.90 8.44 -13.41
N PRO A 113 -10.84 8.97 -12.77
CA PRO A 113 -10.27 10.27 -13.10
C PRO A 113 -9.81 10.40 -14.56
N GLN A 114 -9.41 9.28 -15.19
CA GLN A 114 -8.97 9.27 -16.60
C GLN A 114 -10.11 9.01 -17.59
N LYS A 115 -11.36 8.88 -17.11
CA LYS A 115 -12.56 8.64 -17.93
C LYS A 115 -12.40 7.44 -18.87
N ARG A 116 -11.73 6.39 -18.42
CA ARG A 116 -11.55 5.17 -19.21
C ARG A 116 -12.89 4.45 -19.38
N THR A 117 -13.00 3.69 -20.46
CA THR A 117 -14.20 2.95 -20.83
C THR A 117 -13.86 1.49 -21.06
N ALA A 118 -14.87 0.62 -21.02
CA ALA A 118 -14.70 -0.80 -21.32
C ALA A 118 -14.14 -1.02 -22.74
N PRO A 119 -13.35 -2.08 -22.97
CA PRO A 119 -12.91 -3.10 -22.00
C PRO A 119 -11.72 -2.67 -21.12
N PHE A 120 -11.23 -1.43 -21.28
CA PHE A 120 -10.06 -0.89 -20.58
C PHE A 120 -10.40 -0.21 -19.25
N TYR A 121 -11.54 -0.53 -18.65
CA TYR A 121 -11.96 -0.09 -17.33
C TYR A 121 -13.01 -1.06 -16.77
N ALA A 122 -13.01 -1.23 -15.45
CA ALA A 122 -13.96 -2.04 -14.72
C ALA A 122 -14.24 -1.41 -13.36
N ASN A 123 -15.45 -1.62 -12.82
CA ASN A 123 -15.76 -1.20 -11.45
C ASN A 123 -15.21 -2.26 -10.46
N SER A 124 -13.88 -2.29 -10.28
CA SER A 124 -13.18 -3.37 -9.58
C SER A 124 -13.74 -3.65 -8.18
N PHE A 125 -14.14 -2.61 -7.42
CA PHE A 125 -14.80 -2.80 -6.13
C PHE A 125 -16.12 -3.58 -6.23
N GLN A 126 -16.97 -3.24 -7.20
CA GLN A 126 -18.27 -3.91 -7.39
C GLN A 126 -18.11 -5.35 -7.92
N GLU A 127 -17.07 -5.61 -8.70
CA GLU A 127 -16.72 -6.97 -9.14
C GLU A 127 -16.15 -7.82 -8.00
N GLY A 128 -15.42 -7.22 -7.06
CA GLY A 128 -14.80 -7.89 -5.91
C GLY A 128 -13.50 -8.61 -6.28
N MET A 129 -12.55 -8.70 -5.33
CA MET A 129 -11.17 -9.10 -5.63
C MET A 129 -11.07 -10.52 -6.23
N LYS A 130 -11.93 -11.45 -5.78
CA LYS A 130 -11.96 -12.84 -6.27
C LYS A 130 -12.23 -12.92 -7.77
N ASN A 131 -13.16 -12.12 -8.28
CA ASN A 131 -13.49 -12.08 -9.70
C ASN A 131 -12.43 -11.34 -10.53
N ARG A 132 -11.60 -10.54 -9.87
CA ARG A 132 -10.50 -9.77 -10.46
C ARG A 132 -9.16 -10.53 -10.44
N ALA A 133 -9.08 -11.69 -9.80
CA ALA A 133 -7.83 -12.43 -9.59
C ALA A 133 -7.05 -12.70 -10.89
N SER A 134 -7.74 -13.08 -11.98
CA SER A 134 -7.09 -13.35 -13.27
C SER A 134 -6.45 -12.11 -13.91
N VAL A 135 -6.98 -10.92 -13.64
CA VAL A 135 -6.47 -9.64 -14.16
C VAL A 135 -5.13 -9.27 -13.50
N LEU A 136 -4.92 -9.72 -12.27
CA LEU A 136 -3.68 -9.50 -11.52
C LEU A 136 -2.72 -10.68 -11.61
N LEU A 137 -3.10 -11.74 -12.32
CA LEU A 137 -2.37 -13.01 -12.36
C LEU A 137 -2.16 -13.60 -10.95
N ASP A 138 -3.17 -13.41 -10.10
CA ASP A 138 -3.22 -13.99 -8.77
C ASP A 138 -3.43 -15.51 -8.84
N PRO A 139 -2.97 -16.27 -7.83
CA PRO A 139 -3.29 -17.69 -7.74
C PRO A 139 -4.82 -17.88 -7.64
N PRO A 140 -5.34 -19.02 -8.13
CA PRO A 140 -6.77 -19.31 -8.05
C PRO A 140 -7.24 -19.26 -6.59
N THR A 141 -8.49 -18.85 -6.37
CA THR A 141 -9.05 -18.65 -5.03
C THR A 141 -9.01 -19.92 -4.17
N SER A 142 -8.98 -21.12 -4.78
CA SER A 142 -8.77 -22.40 -4.08
C SER A 142 -7.42 -22.50 -3.35
N ASN A 143 -6.43 -21.71 -3.76
CA ASN A 143 -5.09 -21.67 -3.17
C ASN A 143 -4.97 -20.62 -2.07
N TRP A 144 -6.00 -19.78 -1.88
CA TRP A 144 -6.03 -18.81 -0.79
C TRP A 144 -6.25 -19.53 0.53
N GLU A 145 -5.90 -18.90 1.65
CA GLU A 145 -6.26 -19.41 2.98
C GLU A 145 -7.78 -19.45 3.14
N SER A 146 -8.27 -20.47 3.85
CA SER A 146 -9.70 -20.82 3.93
C SER A 146 -10.61 -19.66 4.35
N GLY A 147 -10.13 -18.77 5.22
CA GLY A 147 -10.84 -17.57 5.65
C GLY A 147 -11.13 -16.57 4.53
N PHE A 148 -10.31 -16.56 3.47
CA PHE A 148 -10.46 -15.67 2.32
C PHE A 148 -11.16 -16.30 1.12
N GLN A 149 -11.35 -17.62 1.10
CA GLN A 149 -11.99 -18.31 -0.03
C GLN A 149 -13.48 -17.97 -0.16
N ASN A 150 -14.15 -17.76 0.98
CA ASN A 150 -15.59 -17.48 1.05
C ASN A 150 -15.89 -15.96 0.98
N SER A 151 -17.18 -15.62 0.86
CA SER A 151 -17.62 -14.21 0.87
C SER A 151 -17.27 -13.55 2.21
N ILE A 152 -16.67 -12.36 2.11
CA ILE A 152 -16.39 -11.46 3.22
C ILE A 152 -17.21 -10.21 2.99
N ASP A 153 -17.99 -9.80 3.99
CA ASP A 153 -18.92 -8.68 3.91
C ASP A 153 -18.35 -7.41 4.54
N ALA A 154 -17.51 -7.55 5.56
CA ALA A 154 -16.86 -6.44 6.22
C ALA A 154 -15.47 -6.79 6.76
N VAL A 155 -14.68 -5.76 7.03
CA VAL A 155 -13.49 -5.83 7.87
C VAL A 155 -13.58 -4.80 8.98
N LEU A 156 -13.37 -5.23 10.22
CA LEU A 156 -13.12 -4.37 11.36
C LEU A 156 -11.63 -4.39 11.69
N LEU A 157 -10.98 -3.23 11.65
CA LEU A 157 -9.61 -3.03 12.06
C LEU A 157 -9.60 -2.42 13.45
N LEU A 158 -8.98 -3.11 14.40
CA LEU A 158 -8.63 -2.62 15.73
C LEU A 158 -7.12 -2.45 15.80
N ALA A 159 -6.62 -1.35 16.36
CA ALA A 159 -5.19 -1.15 16.56
C ALA A 159 -4.88 -0.45 17.88
N ASN A 160 -3.83 -0.87 18.56
CA ASN A 160 -3.36 -0.31 19.84
C ASN A 160 -1.83 -0.53 19.94
N ASP A 161 -1.13 0.31 20.70
CA ASP A 161 0.27 0.10 21.05
C ASP A 161 0.43 -0.96 22.16
N ASP A 162 -0.59 -1.15 23.01
CA ASP A 162 -0.65 -2.25 23.97
C ASP A 162 -1.32 -3.50 23.35
N PRO A 163 -0.57 -4.60 23.12
CA PRO A 163 -1.12 -5.82 22.55
C PRO A 163 -2.12 -6.53 23.48
N ALA A 164 -2.00 -6.40 24.81
CA ALA A 164 -2.93 -6.99 25.75
C ALA A 164 -4.29 -6.27 25.72
N GLU A 165 -4.27 -4.92 25.64
CA GLU A 165 -5.50 -4.16 25.44
C GLU A 165 -6.15 -4.50 24.10
N LEU A 166 -5.38 -4.62 23.02
CA LEU A 166 -5.89 -5.02 21.71
C LEU A 166 -6.60 -6.38 21.78
N ILE A 167 -5.98 -7.39 22.39
CA ILE A 167 -6.59 -8.72 22.57
C ILE A 167 -7.89 -8.64 23.39
N ALA A 168 -7.90 -7.85 24.47
CA ALA A 168 -9.10 -7.68 25.29
C ALA A 168 -10.26 -7.05 24.50
N GLN A 169 -9.98 -6.10 23.60
CA GLN A 169 -10.99 -5.51 22.73
C GLN A 169 -11.43 -6.46 21.62
N GLU A 170 -10.50 -7.24 21.06
CA GLU A 170 -10.80 -8.29 20.09
C GLU A 170 -11.82 -9.29 20.68
N ILE A 171 -11.57 -9.82 21.88
CA ILE A 171 -12.47 -10.76 22.56
C ILE A 171 -13.87 -10.17 22.74
N LYS A 172 -13.97 -8.88 23.13
CA LYS A 172 -15.27 -8.20 23.28
C LYS A 172 -16.03 -8.13 21.96
N ILE A 173 -15.34 -7.84 20.85
CA ILE A 173 -15.97 -7.83 19.53
C ILE A 173 -16.43 -9.23 19.12
N LEU A 174 -15.61 -10.26 19.35
CA LEU A 174 -15.97 -11.64 19.01
C LEU A 174 -17.23 -12.10 19.75
N GLU A 175 -17.35 -11.77 21.04
CA GLU A 175 -18.56 -12.07 21.81
C GLU A 175 -19.79 -11.34 21.26
N GLN A 176 -19.66 -10.07 20.87
CA GLN A 176 -20.76 -9.31 20.26
C GLN A 176 -21.23 -9.87 18.90
N LEU A 177 -20.30 -10.44 18.12
CA LEU A 177 -20.60 -10.98 16.79
C LEU A 177 -21.17 -12.40 16.80
N LYS A 178 -20.92 -13.16 17.88
CA LYS A 178 -21.19 -14.60 18.01
C LYS A 178 -22.58 -15.02 17.53
N ASP A 179 -23.61 -14.24 17.85
CA ASP A 179 -25.00 -14.58 17.50
C ASP A 179 -25.49 -13.93 16.20
N ILE A 180 -24.83 -12.87 15.73
CA ILE A 180 -25.36 -12.01 14.64
C ILE A 180 -24.61 -12.12 13.31
N ALA A 181 -23.35 -12.58 13.34
CA ALA A 181 -22.51 -12.72 12.16
C ALA A 181 -21.53 -13.92 12.31
N THR A 182 -20.73 -14.15 11.28
CA THR A 182 -19.66 -15.16 11.27
C THR A 182 -18.31 -14.48 11.06
N VAL A 183 -17.34 -14.74 11.94
CA VAL A 183 -15.95 -14.30 11.74
C VAL A 183 -15.25 -15.33 10.86
N ARG A 184 -14.76 -14.90 9.69
CA ARG A 184 -14.12 -15.76 8.68
C ARG A 184 -12.65 -16.03 8.99
N THR A 185 -11.92 -14.97 9.35
CA THR A 185 -10.53 -15.03 9.81
C THR A 185 -10.19 -13.75 10.57
N ILE A 186 -9.12 -13.80 11.35
CA ILE A 186 -8.54 -12.66 12.05
C ILE A 186 -7.07 -12.59 11.69
N GLU A 187 -6.66 -11.51 11.02
CA GLU A 187 -5.25 -11.28 10.70
C GLU A 187 -4.63 -10.29 11.67
N ARG A 188 -3.61 -10.73 12.38
CA ARG A 188 -2.90 -9.91 13.36
C ARG A 188 -1.58 -9.43 12.78
N GLY A 189 -1.36 -8.13 12.86
CA GLY A 189 -0.14 -7.49 12.40
C GLY A 189 0.54 -6.72 13.51
N PHE A 190 1.81 -6.45 13.31
CA PHE A 190 2.63 -5.62 14.19
C PHE A 190 3.70 -4.88 13.40
N THR A 191 4.20 -3.76 13.92
CA THR A 191 5.29 -3.00 13.30
C THR A 191 6.63 -3.68 13.55
N LEU A 192 7.30 -4.13 12.49
CA LEU A 192 8.69 -4.56 12.56
C LEU A 192 9.65 -3.37 12.52
N ARG A 193 10.68 -3.39 13.37
CA ARG A 193 11.70 -2.35 13.45
C ARG A 193 13.10 -2.95 13.49
N ARG A 194 14.03 -2.28 12.81
CA ARG A 194 15.46 -2.61 12.83
C ARG A 194 16.30 -1.39 13.16
N LYS A 195 17.32 -1.58 13.99
CA LYS A 195 18.40 -0.61 14.16
C LYS A 195 19.49 -0.96 13.15
N PHE A 196 19.93 0.03 12.39
CA PHE A 196 21.10 -0.11 11.54
C PHE A 196 22.25 0.64 12.22
N ASP A 197 23.47 0.11 12.15
CA ASP A 197 24.65 0.78 12.73
C ASP A 197 24.94 2.14 12.09
N THR A 198 24.39 2.33 10.89
CA THR A 198 24.44 3.55 10.11
C THR A 198 23.44 4.59 10.69
N VAL A 199 22.42 4.19 11.43
CA VAL A 199 21.48 5.13 12.07
C VAL A 199 22.11 5.74 13.32
N ASP A 200 22.22 7.08 13.39
CA ASP A 200 22.47 7.75 14.67
C ASP A 200 21.26 7.55 15.61
N THR A 201 21.39 6.61 16.54
CA THR A 201 20.37 6.30 17.56
C THR A 201 20.36 7.28 18.73
N THR A 202 21.31 8.23 18.78
CA THR A 202 21.27 9.32 19.78
C THR A 202 20.24 10.39 19.40
N ASN A 203 19.81 10.42 18.14
CA ASN A 203 18.69 11.22 17.69
C ASN A 203 17.36 10.60 18.19
N PRO A 204 16.54 11.34 18.97
CA PRO A 204 15.24 10.85 19.45
C PRO A 204 14.27 10.43 18.34
N SER A 205 14.46 10.89 17.09
CA SER A 205 13.66 10.44 15.96
C SER A 205 13.95 8.99 15.53
N ASN A 206 15.07 8.43 15.99
CA ASN A 206 15.59 7.12 15.61
C ASN A 206 15.65 6.13 16.79
N GLU A 207 15.15 6.52 17.96
CA GLU A 207 15.24 5.75 19.21
C GLU A 207 14.75 4.30 19.06
N PHE A 208 13.64 4.12 18.33
CA PHE A 208 12.98 2.83 18.10
C PHE A 208 13.49 2.10 16.85
N GLY A 209 14.42 2.68 16.10
CA GLY A 209 14.88 2.17 14.81
C GLY A 209 13.93 2.47 13.64
N VAL A 210 14.27 1.91 12.48
CA VAL A 210 13.56 2.09 11.21
C VAL A 210 12.49 1.01 11.07
N VAL A 211 11.28 1.40 10.63
CA VAL A 211 10.23 0.43 10.29
C VAL A 211 10.63 -0.33 9.03
N VAL A 212 10.62 -1.66 9.11
CA VAL A 212 11.02 -2.55 8.01
C VAL A 212 9.94 -3.58 7.71
N GLU A 213 10.03 -4.22 6.55
CA GLU A 213 9.29 -5.45 6.23
C GLU A 213 10.17 -6.71 6.43
N HIS A 214 9.66 -7.91 6.12
CA HIS A 214 10.34 -9.16 6.46
C HIS A 214 11.58 -9.48 5.62
N PHE A 215 11.74 -8.91 4.43
CA PHE A 215 13.02 -8.92 3.73
C PHE A 215 14.05 -7.99 4.37
N GLY A 216 13.68 -7.20 5.39
CA GLY A 216 14.57 -6.35 6.17
C GLY A 216 14.73 -4.93 5.62
N TYR A 217 13.96 -4.54 4.60
CA TYR A 217 14.03 -3.23 3.97
C TYR A 217 13.10 -2.21 4.63
N ALA A 218 13.56 -0.97 4.74
CA ALA A 218 12.77 0.15 5.22
C ALA A 218 11.49 0.34 4.39
N ASP A 219 10.33 0.26 5.06
CA ASP A 219 9.03 0.43 4.42
C ASP A 219 8.33 1.72 4.91
N GLY A 220 7.29 2.15 4.20
CA GLY A 220 6.48 3.32 4.52
C GLY A 220 7.14 4.67 4.21
N VAL A 221 8.32 4.69 3.59
CA VAL A 221 9.14 5.90 3.38
C VAL A 221 8.48 6.94 2.45
N SER A 222 7.88 6.49 1.33
CA SER A 222 7.26 7.33 0.32
C SER A 222 5.74 7.12 0.29
N GLN A 223 5.00 8.21 0.49
CA GLN A 223 3.53 8.26 0.54
C GLN A 223 3.03 9.55 -0.12
N PRO A 224 1.86 9.55 -0.78
CA PRO A 224 1.17 10.80 -1.09
C PRO A 224 0.76 11.51 0.21
N ILE A 225 0.99 12.82 0.28
CA ILE A 225 0.72 13.64 1.46
C ILE A 225 -0.49 14.54 1.22
N PHE A 226 -1.48 14.42 2.11
CA PHE A 226 -2.76 15.12 2.01
C PHE A 226 -2.93 16.25 3.04
N LEU A 227 -2.07 16.33 4.05
CA LEU A 227 -2.20 17.25 5.18
C LEU A 227 -1.03 18.23 5.22
N LYS A 228 -1.32 19.52 5.37
CA LYS A 228 -0.33 20.61 5.32
C LYS A 228 0.79 20.43 6.36
N LYS A 229 0.47 20.11 7.62
CA LYS A 229 1.53 19.90 8.65
C LYS A 229 2.47 18.74 8.29
N GLN A 230 1.96 17.70 7.62
CA GLN A 230 2.81 16.58 7.19
C GLN A 230 3.69 16.98 6.01
N TYR A 231 3.14 17.77 5.08
CA TYR A 231 3.90 18.27 3.95
C TYR A 231 5.05 19.18 4.39
N GLU A 232 4.79 20.12 5.31
CA GLU A 232 5.86 20.98 5.86
C GLU A 232 6.93 20.17 6.61
N ARG A 233 6.54 19.10 7.31
CA ARG A 233 7.48 18.17 7.95
C ARG A 233 8.31 17.38 6.93
N GLU A 234 7.69 16.85 5.88
CA GLU A 234 8.40 16.13 4.82
C GLU A 234 9.40 17.06 4.12
N LYS A 235 8.98 18.28 3.80
CA LYS A 235 9.80 19.31 3.20
C LYS A 235 10.98 19.71 4.09
N SER A 236 10.78 19.86 5.39
CA SER A 236 11.86 20.23 6.31
C SER A 236 12.85 19.09 6.57
N LEU A 237 12.39 17.84 6.66
CA LEU A 237 13.24 16.70 6.99
C LEU A 237 13.94 16.08 5.78
N LYS A 238 13.29 16.05 4.61
CA LYS A 238 13.75 15.31 3.44
C LYS A 238 13.97 16.18 2.19
N GLY A 239 13.32 17.33 2.11
CA GLY A 239 13.28 18.17 0.91
C GLY A 239 12.17 17.77 -0.08
N THR A 240 11.91 18.64 -1.05
CA THR A 240 10.92 18.45 -2.13
C THR A 240 11.38 19.07 -3.46
N ARG A 241 12.70 19.17 -3.69
CA ARG A 241 13.29 19.77 -4.89
C ARG A 241 13.10 18.90 -6.14
N PHE A 242 13.28 17.59 -6.00
CA PHE A 242 13.27 16.61 -7.08
C PHE A 242 12.01 15.74 -7.09
N TRP A 243 11.32 15.64 -5.94
CA TRP A 243 10.06 14.92 -5.81
C TRP A 243 9.01 15.73 -5.07
N GLU A 244 7.78 15.77 -5.61
CA GLU A 244 6.63 16.42 -4.99
C GLU A 244 5.73 15.35 -4.33
N PRO A 245 5.82 15.16 -3.00
CA PRO A 245 5.01 14.17 -2.29
C PRO A 245 3.57 14.62 -2.08
N ALA A 246 3.24 15.90 -2.26
CA ALA A 246 1.88 16.40 -2.13
C ALA A 246 0.90 15.69 -3.08
N ALA A 247 -0.33 15.53 -2.61
CA ALA A 247 -1.43 14.99 -3.40
C ALA A 247 -2.75 15.69 -3.08
N PRO A 248 -3.63 15.85 -4.09
CA PRO A 248 -4.99 16.31 -3.84
C PRO A 248 -5.81 15.18 -3.20
N LEU A 249 -6.83 15.55 -2.44
CA LEU A 249 -7.74 14.62 -1.76
C LEU A 249 -8.50 13.70 -2.72
N LYS A 250 -8.77 14.16 -3.96
CA LYS A 250 -9.42 13.32 -5.00
C LYS A 250 -8.61 12.07 -5.38
N LEU A 251 -7.34 11.97 -4.97
CA LEU A 251 -6.53 10.76 -5.13
C LEU A 251 -6.99 9.63 -4.20
N VAL A 252 -7.63 9.96 -3.07
CA VAL A 252 -7.98 8.98 -2.03
C VAL A 252 -9.44 9.03 -1.61
N LEU A 253 -10.13 10.15 -1.81
CA LEU A 253 -11.52 10.34 -1.38
C LEU A 253 -12.50 10.34 -2.56
N ILE A 254 -13.68 9.78 -2.33
CA ILE A 254 -14.90 10.02 -3.11
C ILE A 254 -16.04 10.41 -2.17
N PRO A 255 -17.06 11.16 -2.65
CA PRO A 255 -18.28 11.38 -1.88
C PRO A 255 -18.92 10.02 -1.53
N ASP A 256 -19.33 9.83 -0.27
CA ASP A 256 -20.08 8.64 0.13
C ASP A 256 -21.54 8.77 -0.35
N PRO A 257 -22.03 7.91 -1.25
CA PRO A 257 -23.40 7.98 -1.78
C PRO A 257 -24.51 7.81 -0.72
N ASN A 258 -24.14 7.32 0.47
CA ASN A 258 -25.01 7.04 1.61
C ASN A 258 -24.68 7.91 2.83
N GLY A 259 -23.73 8.83 2.70
CA GLY A 259 -23.39 9.79 3.74
C GLY A 259 -24.45 10.87 3.93
N LYS A 260 -24.27 11.71 4.95
CA LYS A 260 -25.21 12.77 5.30
C LYS A 260 -25.32 13.85 4.21
N THR A 261 -24.20 14.33 3.69
CA THR A 261 -24.15 15.30 2.59
C THR A 261 -22.91 15.05 1.72
N ALA A 262 -23.00 15.31 0.41
CA ALA A 262 -21.95 14.99 -0.55
C ALA A 262 -20.65 15.81 -0.39
N ASP A 263 -20.73 16.93 0.33
CA ASP A 263 -19.64 17.87 0.58
C ASP A 263 -18.97 17.72 1.96
N VAL A 264 -19.49 16.81 2.79
CA VAL A 264 -18.98 16.50 4.13
C VAL A 264 -18.63 15.02 4.24
N SER A 265 -19.50 14.15 3.74
CA SER A 265 -19.39 12.72 3.87
C SER A 265 -18.60 12.13 2.71
N PHE A 266 -17.36 11.75 3.01
CA PHE A 266 -16.46 11.08 2.07
C PHE A 266 -16.05 9.72 2.61
N GLY A 267 -15.66 8.85 1.68
CA GLY A 267 -15.03 7.57 1.99
C GLY A 267 -13.89 7.26 1.02
N SER A 268 -13.28 6.10 1.19
CA SER A 268 -12.14 5.65 0.39
C SER A 268 -12.21 4.15 0.13
N PHE A 269 -11.79 3.71 -1.05
CA PHE A 269 -11.64 2.30 -1.33
C PHE A 269 -10.40 1.74 -0.64
N LEU A 270 -10.56 0.61 0.04
CA LEU A 270 -9.53 -0.10 0.75
C LEU A 270 -9.27 -1.44 0.05
N VAL A 271 -8.03 -1.66 -0.40
CA VAL A 271 -7.57 -2.97 -0.83
C VAL A 271 -6.89 -3.64 0.36
N PHE A 272 -7.23 -4.90 0.64
CA PHE A 272 -6.52 -5.73 1.60
C PHE A 272 -5.98 -6.98 0.90
N ARG A 273 -4.69 -7.28 1.07
CA ARG A 273 -4.03 -8.49 0.55
C ARG A 273 -3.08 -9.05 1.60
N LYS A 274 -3.25 -10.32 1.98
CA LYS A 274 -2.27 -11.05 2.77
C LYS A 274 -1.18 -11.57 1.84
N LEU A 275 0.01 -11.00 1.94
CA LEU A 275 1.15 -11.29 1.08
C LEU A 275 2.23 -12.02 1.89
N GLU A 276 2.33 -13.33 1.71
CA GLU A 276 3.36 -14.17 2.35
C GLU A 276 4.72 -13.94 1.69
N GLN A 277 5.77 -13.86 2.50
CA GLN A 277 7.12 -13.56 2.06
C GLN A 277 8.02 -14.77 2.30
N ASN A 278 8.64 -15.28 1.24
CA ASN A 278 9.70 -16.28 1.31
C ASN A 278 11.04 -15.55 1.53
N VAL A 279 11.35 -15.25 2.80
CA VAL A 279 12.51 -14.46 3.20
C VAL A 279 13.81 -15.18 2.86
N GLN A 280 13.87 -16.49 3.13
CA GLN A 280 15.02 -17.31 2.73
C GLN A 280 15.27 -17.21 1.23
N GLY A 281 14.26 -17.48 0.40
CA GLY A 281 14.38 -17.43 -1.06
C GLY A 281 14.85 -16.06 -1.55
N PHE A 282 14.30 -14.98 -1.01
CA PHE A 282 14.69 -13.62 -1.36
C PHE A 282 16.17 -13.35 -1.02
N LYS A 283 16.59 -13.67 0.21
CA LYS A 283 17.97 -13.43 0.65
C LYS A 283 19.00 -14.33 -0.05
N THR A 284 18.63 -15.57 -0.35
CA THR A 284 19.44 -16.45 -1.19
C THR A 284 19.58 -15.90 -2.60
N ALA A 285 18.51 -15.33 -3.18
CA ALA A 285 18.57 -14.71 -4.50
C ALA A 285 19.42 -13.44 -4.52
N GLU A 286 19.41 -12.61 -3.47
CA GLU A 286 20.35 -11.49 -3.33
C GLU A 286 21.81 -11.98 -3.40
N ALA A 287 22.13 -13.04 -2.66
CA ALA A 287 23.48 -13.60 -2.61
C ALA A 287 23.92 -14.16 -3.97
N LYS A 288 23.09 -15.00 -4.60
CA LYS A 288 23.40 -15.61 -5.90
C LYS A 288 23.49 -14.59 -7.02
N LEU A 289 22.60 -13.60 -7.03
CA LEU A 289 22.66 -12.51 -8.00
C LEU A 289 23.95 -11.70 -7.81
N GLY A 290 24.27 -11.32 -6.56
CA GLY A 290 25.51 -10.63 -6.22
C GLY A 290 26.76 -11.37 -6.69
N GLU A 291 26.86 -12.67 -6.38
CA GLU A 291 27.96 -13.54 -6.82
C GLU A 291 28.07 -13.57 -8.35
N SER A 292 26.96 -13.77 -9.07
CA SER A 292 26.96 -13.83 -10.53
C SER A 292 27.38 -12.52 -11.21
N LEU A 293 27.17 -11.38 -10.56
CA LEU A 293 27.52 -10.05 -11.06
C LEU A 293 28.88 -9.55 -10.54
N GLY A 294 29.50 -10.26 -9.58
CA GLY A 294 30.68 -9.78 -8.86
C GLY A 294 30.39 -8.55 -7.99
N LEU A 295 29.18 -8.45 -7.43
CA LEU A 295 28.70 -7.34 -6.60
C LEU A 295 28.47 -7.76 -5.15
N PRO A 296 28.54 -6.82 -4.19
CA PRO A 296 28.03 -7.06 -2.83
C PRO A 296 26.55 -7.46 -2.86
N ARG A 297 26.18 -8.36 -1.94
CA ARG A 297 24.80 -8.85 -1.80
C ARG A 297 23.81 -7.70 -1.58
N GLU A 298 24.19 -6.74 -0.75
CA GLU A 298 23.41 -5.57 -0.38
C GLU A 298 23.08 -4.70 -1.59
N LEU A 299 24.02 -4.59 -2.53
CA LEU A 299 23.82 -3.86 -3.78
C LEU A 299 22.87 -4.61 -4.73
N ALA A 300 22.99 -5.94 -4.82
CA ALA A 300 22.07 -6.76 -5.62
C ALA A 300 20.63 -6.67 -5.12
N GLY A 301 20.43 -6.75 -3.80
CA GLY A 301 19.12 -6.54 -3.19
C GLY A 301 18.60 -5.10 -3.37
N ALA A 302 19.46 -4.10 -3.22
CA ALA A 302 19.11 -2.70 -3.49
C ALA A 302 18.76 -2.43 -4.96
N MET A 303 19.32 -3.19 -5.91
CA MET A 303 18.92 -3.15 -7.32
C MET A 303 17.52 -3.72 -7.54
N ALA A 304 17.13 -4.77 -6.80
CA ALA A 304 15.79 -5.35 -6.88
C ALA A 304 14.72 -4.45 -6.24
N VAL A 305 15.03 -3.82 -5.10
CA VAL A 305 14.07 -2.99 -4.36
C VAL A 305 14.09 -1.53 -4.85
N GLY A 306 15.26 -1.01 -5.22
CA GLY A 306 15.56 0.39 -5.52
C GLY A 306 15.99 1.23 -4.30
N ARG A 307 16.11 0.59 -3.13
CA ARG A 307 16.68 1.13 -1.89
C ARG A 307 17.50 0.04 -1.22
N TYR A 308 18.53 0.45 -0.48
CA TYR A 308 19.17 -0.42 0.51
C TYR A 308 18.21 -0.72 1.66
N GLU A 309 18.59 -1.68 2.51
CA GLU A 309 17.78 -2.10 3.65
C GLU A 309 17.51 -0.94 4.64
N ASP A 310 18.48 -0.04 4.83
CA ASP A 310 18.35 1.17 5.65
C ASP A 310 17.39 2.24 5.04
N GLY A 311 16.93 2.00 3.82
CA GLY A 311 16.07 2.89 3.05
C GLY A 311 16.81 3.90 2.17
N SER A 312 18.14 3.92 2.14
CA SER A 312 18.91 4.79 1.25
C SER A 312 18.57 4.51 -0.24
N PRO A 313 18.21 5.52 -1.06
CA PRO A 313 17.90 5.28 -2.48
C PRO A 313 19.13 4.89 -3.30
N ILE A 314 19.08 3.77 -4.02
CA ILE A 314 20.23 3.29 -4.84
C ILE A 314 20.59 4.26 -5.98
N VAL A 315 19.61 5.04 -6.47
CA VAL A 315 19.83 6.02 -7.56
C VAL A 315 20.82 7.12 -7.15
N LEU A 316 20.96 7.38 -5.84
CA LEU A 316 21.83 8.44 -5.35
C LEU A 316 23.27 7.97 -5.13
N GLN A 317 23.50 6.67 -4.90
CA GLN A 317 24.84 6.15 -4.59
C GLN A 317 24.95 4.60 -4.63
N PRO A 318 26.18 4.08 -4.78
CA PRO A 318 26.48 2.65 -4.88
C PRO A 318 26.68 1.90 -3.54
N GLY A 319 26.48 2.53 -2.37
CA GLY A 319 26.72 1.89 -1.07
C GLY A 319 25.67 2.15 0.00
N ASP A 320 25.60 1.23 0.95
CA ASP A 320 24.88 1.35 2.21
C ASP A 320 25.52 2.45 3.08
N GLY A 321 24.72 3.27 3.74
CA GLY A 321 25.24 4.18 4.77
C GLY A 321 25.63 5.61 4.37
N ALA A 322 25.29 6.16 3.20
CA ALA A 322 25.39 7.64 3.09
C ALA A 322 24.23 8.39 3.74
N TRP A 323 23.05 7.79 3.95
CA TRP A 323 22.03 8.45 4.78
C TRP A 323 22.56 8.68 6.20
N ALA A 324 23.22 7.66 6.77
CA ALA A 324 23.92 7.71 8.04
C ALA A 324 24.96 8.82 8.16
N ASN A 325 25.73 9.00 7.09
CA ASN A 325 26.79 10.01 7.05
C ASN A 325 26.27 11.44 6.81
N THR A 326 24.94 11.65 6.67
CA THR A 326 24.38 12.98 6.36
C THR A 326 23.87 13.77 7.56
N ASN A 327 23.97 13.25 8.80
CA ASN A 327 23.33 13.84 10.00
C ASN A 327 21.82 14.15 9.79
N LYS A 328 21.18 13.53 8.78
CA LYS A 328 19.80 13.84 8.43
C LYS A 328 18.83 13.03 9.27
N PRO A 329 17.80 13.66 9.84
CA PRO A 329 16.89 13.03 10.78
C PRO A 329 15.91 12.02 10.15
N ALA A 330 15.89 11.87 8.81
CA ALA A 330 14.91 11.03 8.12
C ALA A 330 15.46 10.41 6.83
N ILE A 331 14.98 9.22 6.50
CA ILE A 331 15.32 8.49 5.27
C ILE A 331 15.01 9.36 4.04
N PRO A 332 15.93 9.53 3.06
CA PRO A 332 15.72 10.45 1.95
C PRO A 332 14.60 10.00 1.02
N ASN A 333 13.81 10.95 0.54
CA ASN A 333 12.78 10.71 -0.46
C ASN A 333 12.77 11.75 -1.60
N ASP A 334 13.58 12.79 -1.49
CA ASP A 334 13.67 13.88 -2.47
C ASP A 334 14.63 13.55 -3.63
N PHE A 335 14.20 12.66 -4.51
CA PHE A 335 14.94 12.26 -5.72
C PHE A 335 13.99 11.94 -6.88
N ASN A 336 14.52 11.87 -8.08
CA ASN A 336 13.83 11.29 -9.25
C ASN A 336 14.85 10.53 -10.10
N TYR A 337 14.43 10.01 -11.26
CA TYR A 337 15.30 9.21 -12.14
C TYR A 337 15.86 10.01 -13.33
N GLN A 338 15.76 11.35 -13.34
CA GLN A 338 16.24 12.17 -14.46
C GLN A 338 17.75 12.06 -14.69
N GLY A 339 18.52 11.80 -13.63
CA GLY A 339 19.96 11.55 -13.70
C GLY A 339 20.33 10.11 -14.07
N ASP A 340 19.36 9.20 -14.13
CA ASP A 340 19.56 7.77 -14.38
C ASP A 340 18.67 7.26 -15.52
N LYS A 341 18.64 8.01 -16.62
CA LYS A 341 17.81 7.74 -17.79
C LYS A 341 18.03 6.37 -18.43
N LEU A 342 19.20 5.78 -18.23
CA LEU A 342 19.57 4.48 -18.80
C LEU A 342 19.39 3.32 -17.81
N GLY A 343 18.94 3.59 -16.57
CA GLY A 343 18.76 2.58 -15.53
C GLY A 343 20.07 1.92 -15.11
N LEU A 344 21.17 2.68 -15.07
CA LEU A 344 22.50 2.20 -14.72
C LEU A 344 22.77 2.25 -13.21
N THR A 345 22.06 3.09 -12.46
CA THR A 345 22.15 3.14 -11.00
C THR A 345 20.98 2.42 -10.33
N CYS A 346 19.75 2.75 -10.69
CA CYS A 346 18.53 2.08 -10.24
C CYS A 346 17.91 1.32 -11.42
N PRO A 347 17.94 -0.02 -11.47
CA PRO A 347 17.36 -0.72 -12.63
C PRO A 347 15.88 -0.41 -12.85
N PHE A 348 15.42 -0.45 -14.10
CA PHE A 348 14.01 -0.14 -14.43
C PHE A 348 13.00 -1.08 -13.77
N HIS A 349 13.40 -2.32 -13.47
CA HIS A 349 12.59 -3.32 -12.78
C HIS A 349 12.67 -3.24 -11.25
N ALA A 350 13.44 -2.28 -10.70
CA ALA A 350 13.47 -2.04 -9.27
C ALA A 350 12.07 -1.71 -8.75
N HIS A 351 11.68 -2.31 -7.64
CA HIS A 351 10.31 -2.25 -7.12
C HIS A 351 9.78 -0.81 -6.98
N ILE A 352 10.55 0.11 -6.40
CA ILE A 352 10.09 1.49 -6.21
C ILE A 352 10.10 2.33 -7.49
N ARG A 353 10.80 1.90 -8.55
CA ARG A 353 10.83 2.57 -9.87
C ARG A 353 9.67 2.10 -10.73
N LYS A 354 9.34 0.80 -10.67
CA LYS A 354 8.11 0.22 -11.22
C LYS A 354 6.85 0.80 -10.58
N SER A 355 6.77 0.78 -9.25
CA SER A 355 5.55 1.20 -8.53
C SER A 355 5.38 2.72 -8.41
N ASN A 356 6.42 3.49 -8.70
CA ASN A 356 6.38 4.95 -8.80
C ASN A 356 7.53 5.46 -9.71
N PRO A 357 7.28 5.66 -11.01
CA PRO A 357 8.29 6.11 -11.97
C PRO A 357 8.77 7.56 -11.78
N ARG A 358 8.15 8.34 -10.88
CA ARG A 358 8.54 9.73 -10.59
C ARG A 358 8.67 10.62 -11.83
N LEU A 359 7.61 10.60 -12.63
CA LEU A 359 7.39 11.28 -13.90
C LEU A 359 8.19 10.73 -15.09
N GLU A 360 8.89 9.61 -14.92
CA GLU A 360 9.66 8.99 -16.00
C GLU A 360 8.79 8.34 -17.09
N SER A 361 7.56 7.91 -16.76
CA SER A 361 6.66 7.31 -17.76
C SER A 361 5.86 8.36 -18.56
N VAL A 362 6.00 9.64 -18.21
CA VAL A 362 5.26 10.75 -18.83
C VAL A 362 5.85 11.10 -20.20
N LYS A 363 5.09 10.79 -21.25
CA LYS A 363 5.38 11.18 -22.62
C LYS A 363 4.07 11.36 -23.38
N ALA A 364 3.84 12.55 -23.95
CA ALA A 364 2.55 12.91 -24.55
C ALA A 364 2.09 11.95 -25.67
N ASP A 365 3.05 11.44 -26.44
CA ASP A 365 2.91 10.44 -27.50
C ASP A 365 3.42 9.05 -27.08
N GLY A 366 3.68 8.84 -25.79
CA GLY A 366 4.21 7.60 -25.24
C GLY A 366 3.15 6.55 -24.92
N PRO A 367 3.57 5.29 -24.69
CA PRO A 367 2.66 4.17 -24.48
C PRO A 367 2.09 4.07 -23.06
N PHE A 368 2.61 4.86 -22.10
CA PHE A 368 2.27 4.74 -20.67
C PHE A 368 1.44 5.92 -20.17
N ALA A 369 2.05 6.95 -19.59
CA ALA A 369 1.33 8.13 -19.09
C ALA A 369 1.47 9.31 -20.07
N LYS A 370 0.35 9.93 -20.45
CA LYS A 370 0.32 11.06 -21.39
C LYS A 370 0.52 12.41 -20.72
N SER A 371 0.35 12.48 -19.40
CA SER A 371 0.53 13.69 -18.60
C SER A 371 1.06 13.38 -17.20
N LYS A 372 1.51 14.44 -16.50
CA LYS A 372 1.93 14.32 -15.10
C LYS A 372 0.75 13.93 -14.21
N GLU A 373 -0.43 14.47 -14.49
CA GLU A 373 -1.65 14.19 -13.78
C GLU A 373 -2.08 12.72 -13.93
N GLU A 374 -1.84 12.12 -15.10
CA GLU A 374 -2.07 10.70 -15.32
C GLU A 374 -1.17 9.84 -14.44
N GLU A 375 0.16 10.02 -14.54
CA GLU A 375 1.09 9.19 -13.75
C GLU A 375 0.90 9.38 -12.24
N LEU A 376 0.79 10.63 -11.78
CA LEU A 376 0.62 10.93 -10.35
C LEU A 376 -0.75 10.50 -9.82
N GLY A 377 -1.74 10.30 -10.70
CA GLY A 377 -3.08 9.83 -10.39
C GLY A 377 -3.14 8.34 -10.03
N HIS A 378 -2.14 7.55 -10.43
CA HIS A 378 -2.06 6.13 -10.11
C HIS A 378 -1.57 5.85 -8.68
N ARG A 379 -0.97 6.85 -8.00
CA ARG A 379 -0.39 6.70 -6.66
C ARG A 379 -1.44 6.22 -5.64
N ILE A 380 -1.01 5.38 -4.70
CA ILE A 380 -1.83 4.84 -3.60
C ILE A 380 -1.33 5.31 -2.23
N ALA A 381 -2.22 5.37 -1.24
CA ALA A 381 -1.85 5.62 0.15
C ALA A 381 -1.72 4.28 0.90
N ARG A 382 -0.49 3.80 1.12
CA ARG A 382 -0.24 2.46 1.72
C ARG A 382 -0.33 2.51 3.25
N ARG A 383 -0.96 1.51 3.85
CA ARG A 383 -1.20 1.36 5.30
C ARG A 383 -0.93 -0.07 5.78
N GLY A 384 -0.10 -0.81 5.06
CA GLY A 384 0.21 -2.19 5.40
C GLY A 384 0.94 -2.32 6.72
N ILE A 385 0.87 -3.52 7.30
CA ILE A 385 1.54 -3.89 8.55
C ILE A 385 2.03 -5.34 8.44
N THR A 386 3.19 -5.66 9.00
CA THR A 386 3.77 -7.01 8.91
C THR A 386 3.03 -8.02 9.80
N TYR A 387 3.01 -9.30 9.43
CA TYR A 387 2.46 -10.40 10.23
C TYR A 387 3.48 -11.53 10.39
N GLY A 388 3.26 -12.42 11.36
CA GLY A 388 4.09 -13.61 11.60
C GLY A 388 5.04 -13.45 12.79
N GLY A 389 6.29 -13.91 12.64
CA GLY A 389 7.33 -13.88 13.67
C GLY A 389 8.23 -12.64 13.63
N PRO A 390 9.16 -12.47 14.59
CA PRO A 390 10.10 -11.34 14.60
C PRO A 390 11.03 -11.34 13.38
N LEU A 391 11.69 -10.21 13.14
CA LEU A 391 12.73 -10.12 12.11
C LEU A 391 13.84 -11.15 12.38
N SER A 392 14.15 -11.97 11.39
CA SER A 392 15.19 -13.01 11.49
C SER A 392 16.58 -12.42 11.19
N SER A 393 17.63 -12.94 11.83
CA SER A 393 19.01 -12.58 11.46
C SER A 393 19.34 -13.16 10.07
N SER A 394 20.06 -12.39 9.26
CA SER A 394 20.53 -12.83 7.95
C SER A 394 21.95 -13.40 7.95
N ASP A 395 22.51 -13.70 9.14
CA ASP A 395 23.85 -14.31 9.30
C ASP A 395 23.90 -15.72 8.72
N ASN A 396 22.83 -16.49 8.88
CA ASN A 396 22.64 -17.80 8.27
C ASN A 396 21.34 -17.80 7.46
N LEU A 397 21.45 -17.93 6.15
CA LEU A 397 20.29 -17.89 5.25
C LEU A 397 19.38 -19.12 5.42
N ASP A 398 19.92 -20.25 5.87
CA ASP A 398 19.17 -21.50 6.04
C ASP A 398 18.16 -21.41 7.20
N ASP A 399 18.35 -20.47 8.13
CA ASP A 399 17.46 -20.24 9.28
C ASP A 399 16.32 -19.25 8.98
N LEU A 400 16.32 -18.63 7.80
CA LEU A 400 15.32 -17.64 7.41
C LEU A 400 13.96 -18.32 7.10
N PRO A 401 12.83 -17.65 7.38
CA PRO A 401 11.51 -18.22 7.13
C PRO A 401 11.22 -18.35 5.63
N THR A 402 10.70 -19.51 5.24
CA THR A 402 10.22 -19.77 3.87
C THR A 402 8.74 -19.42 3.68
N ASN A 403 7.99 -19.30 4.78
CA ASN A 403 6.55 -19.03 4.83
C ASN A 403 6.15 -18.52 6.23
N GLY A 404 4.86 -18.26 6.45
CA GLY A 404 4.31 -17.91 7.77
C GLY A 404 4.57 -16.47 8.23
N VAL A 405 5.31 -15.70 7.45
CA VAL A 405 5.59 -14.29 7.65
C VAL A 405 5.25 -13.49 6.40
N GLY A 406 4.99 -12.20 6.57
CA GLY A 406 4.78 -11.34 5.42
C GLY A 406 4.12 -10.01 5.74
N LEU A 407 3.42 -9.46 4.75
CA LEU A 407 2.77 -8.16 4.81
C LEU A 407 1.25 -8.31 4.70
N LEU A 408 0.51 -7.77 5.66
CA LEU A 408 -0.91 -7.45 5.50
C LEU A 408 -0.97 -6.15 4.71
N PHE A 409 -0.86 -6.27 3.39
CA PHE A 409 -0.86 -5.12 2.50
C PHE A 409 -2.23 -4.44 2.52
N MET A 410 -2.22 -3.14 2.80
CA MET A 410 -3.41 -2.29 2.74
C MET A 410 -3.09 -1.02 1.98
N CYS A 411 -4.03 -0.56 1.15
CA CYS A 411 -3.94 0.76 0.55
C CYS A 411 -5.30 1.41 0.34
N TYR A 412 -5.29 2.75 0.40
CA TYR A 412 -6.44 3.60 0.15
C TYR A 412 -6.30 4.34 -1.18
N GLN A 413 -7.42 4.48 -1.87
CA GLN A 413 -7.55 5.13 -3.18
C GLN A 413 -8.98 5.63 -3.43
N SER A 414 -9.15 6.52 -4.40
CA SER A 414 -10.48 6.90 -4.91
C SER A 414 -10.96 6.00 -6.06
N ASP A 415 -10.07 5.18 -6.63
CA ASP A 415 -10.40 4.22 -7.67
C ASP A 415 -9.43 3.02 -7.65
N ILE A 416 -9.93 1.81 -7.42
CA ILE A 416 -9.10 0.59 -7.36
C ILE A 416 -8.50 0.24 -8.73
N TRP A 417 -9.26 0.45 -9.81
CA TRP A 417 -8.82 0.10 -11.16
C TRP A 417 -7.68 1.01 -11.58
N GLU A 418 -7.84 2.32 -11.43
CA GLU A 418 -6.84 3.32 -11.84
C GLU A 418 -5.62 3.35 -10.92
N GLN A 419 -5.65 2.74 -9.74
CA GLN A 419 -4.58 2.86 -8.76
C GLN A 419 -3.95 1.50 -8.46
N PHE A 420 -4.45 0.78 -7.45
CA PHE A 420 -3.87 -0.51 -7.07
C PHE A 420 -3.78 -1.52 -8.24
N GLU A 421 -4.87 -1.78 -8.96
CA GLU A 421 -4.84 -2.76 -10.05
C GLU A 421 -3.98 -2.26 -11.21
N PHE A 422 -4.00 -0.96 -11.50
CA PHE A 422 -3.17 -0.37 -12.55
C PHE A 422 -1.68 -0.57 -12.26
N ILE A 423 -1.24 -0.24 -11.03
CA ILE A 423 0.15 -0.42 -10.60
C ILE A 423 0.54 -1.91 -10.71
N GLN A 424 -0.26 -2.82 -10.14
CA GLN A 424 0.09 -4.24 -10.18
C GLN A 424 0.13 -4.77 -11.61
N ARG A 425 -0.90 -4.50 -12.41
CA ARG A 425 -1.10 -5.07 -13.75
C ARG A 425 -0.22 -4.42 -14.81
N PHE A 426 -0.33 -3.11 -14.97
CA PHE A 426 0.27 -2.39 -16.10
C PHE A 426 1.69 -1.89 -15.81
N TRP A 427 2.12 -1.88 -14.54
CA TRP A 427 3.50 -1.56 -14.17
C TRP A 427 4.27 -2.79 -13.68
N CYS A 428 3.92 -3.35 -12.54
CA CYS A 428 4.70 -4.41 -11.91
C CYS A 428 4.68 -5.72 -12.72
N ASN A 429 3.52 -6.12 -13.26
CA ASN A 429 3.37 -7.32 -14.08
C ASN A 429 3.73 -7.10 -15.56
N ASN A 430 3.93 -5.86 -16.01
CA ASN A 430 4.18 -5.58 -17.42
C ASN A 430 5.69 -5.66 -17.74
N PRO A 431 6.15 -6.66 -18.52
CA PRO A 431 7.57 -6.81 -18.83
C PRO A 431 8.13 -5.69 -19.73
N ASN A 432 7.27 -4.90 -20.39
CA ASN A 432 7.66 -3.78 -21.23
C ASN A 432 7.72 -2.46 -20.47
N PHE A 433 7.13 -2.40 -19.27
CA PHE A 433 7.18 -1.20 -18.43
C PHE A 433 8.39 -1.25 -17.49
N LEU A 434 9.18 -0.21 -17.28
CA LEU A 434 9.30 1.01 -18.07
C LEU A 434 10.10 0.73 -19.35
N GLU A 435 9.80 1.39 -20.47
CA GLU A 435 10.56 1.16 -21.70
C GLU A 435 11.93 1.88 -21.66
N PRO A 436 13.03 1.14 -21.87
CA PRO A 436 14.37 1.70 -22.07
C PRO A 436 14.39 2.57 -23.33
N GLY A 437 14.70 3.86 -23.19
CA GLY A 437 14.77 4.78 -24.33
C GLY A 437 13.60 5.78 -24.45
N ILE A 438 12.55 5.69 -23.61
CA ILE A 438 11.60 6.81 -23.43
C ILE A 438 12.33 8.10 -23.01
N SER A 439 13.47 7.94 -22.34
CA SER A 439 14.35 9.00 -21.84
C SER A 439 15.45 9.46 -22.81
N GLY A 440 15.56 8.87 -24.02
CA GLY A 440 16.42 9.35 -25.11
C GLY A 440 17.84 8.77 -25.22
N GLY A 441 18.03 7.46 -25.00
CA GLY A 441 19.30 6.77 -25.27
C GLY A 441 19.13 5.26 -25.43
N THR A 442 20.08 4.59 -26.08
CA THR A 442 20.13 3.13 -26.19
C THR A 442 21.01 2.56 -25.07
N ASN A 443 20.48 1.62 -24.30
CA ASN A 443 21.27 0.80 -23.37
C ASN A 443 21.34 -0.62 -23.96
N PRO A 444 22.54 -1.13 -24.32
CA PRO A 444 22.68 -2.45 -24.94
C PRO A 444 22.21 -3.60 -24.03
N ASN A 445 22.05 -3.35 -22.72
CA ASN A 445 21.55 -4.35 -21.78
C ASN A 445 20.03 -4.48 -21.78
N TYR A 446 19.30 -3.66 -22.52
CA TYR A 446 17.86 -3.53 -22.37
C TYR A 446 17.11 -3.81 -23.67
N ASP A 447 16.57 -5.02 -23.77
CA ASP A 447 15.59 -5.46 -24.76
C ASP A 447 14.16 -5.32 -24.22
N LYS A 448 13.93 -5.76 -22.97
CA LYS A 448 12.69 -5.59 -22.18
C LYS A 448 13.02 -5.46 -20.70
N THR A 449 12.30 -4.63 -19.96
CA THR A 449 12.58 -4.39 -18.53
C THR A 449 12.36 -5.61 -17.65
N GLY A 450 11.36 -6.42 -17.98
CA GLY A 450 10.92 -7.57 -17.17
C GLY A 450 9.98 -7.16 -16.04
N LEU A 451 9.54 -8.16 -15.27
CA LEU A 451 8.72 -8.01 -14.09
C LEU A 451 9.38 -7.12 -13.03
N ASP A 452 8.56 -6.51 -12.17
CA ASP A 452 9.00 -6.02 -10.87
C ASP A 452 9.67 -7.16 -10.09
N ALA A 453 10.89 -6.91 -9.60
CA ALA A 453 11.73 -7.93 -8.97
C ALA A 453 11.21 -8.44 -7.62
N VAL A 454 10.26 -7.74 -6.99
CA VAL A 454 9.73 -8.07 -5.66
C VAL A 454 8.30 -8.61 -5.77
N ILE A 455 7.41 -7.87 -6.43
CA ILE A 455 5.96 -8.16 -6.47
C ILE A 455 5.42 -8.47 -7.87
N GLY A 456 6.28 -8.58 -8.88
CA GLY A 456 5.86 -8.97 -10.23
C GLY A 456 5.28 -10.39 -10.21
N GLN A 457 4.06 -10.53 -10.71
CA GLN A 457 3.33 -11.80 -10.72
C GLN A 457 3.31 -12.39 -12.14
N LYS A 458 3.41 -13.72 -12.19
CA LYS A 458 3.08 -14.53 -13.36
C LYS A 458 2.32 -15.78 -12.90
N LEU A 459 1.39 -16.24 -13.74
CA LEU A 459 0.65 -17.48 -13.54
C LEU A 459 0.89 -18.39 -14.76
N GLY A 460 1.90 -19.27 -14.64
CA GLY A 460 2.39 -20.03 -15.79
C GLY A 460 2.82 -19.10 -16.93
N GLU A 461 2.44 -19.45 -18.16
CA GLU A 461 2.67 -18.66 -19.38
C GLU A 461 1.47 -17.76 -19.74
N GLN A 462 0.55 -17.51 -18.80
CA GLN A 462 -0.63 -16.71 -19.06
C GLN A 462 -0.24 -15.25 -19.38
N ALA A 463 -0.62 -14.80 -20.57
CA ALA A 463 -0.55 -13.39 -20.95
C ALA A 463 -1.78 -12.64 -20.44
N ASP A 464 -1.57 -11.39 -20.02
CA ASP A 464 -2.67 -10.46 -19.82
C ASP A 464 -3.31 -10.10 -21.18
N PRO A 465 -4.65 -10.08 -21.32
CA PRO A 465 -5.30 -9.85 -22.62
C PRO A 465 -5.11 -8.44 -23.19
N VAL A 466 -4.72 -7.46 -22.37
CA VAL A 466 -4.45 -6.07 -22.80
C VAL A 466 -2.97 -5.88 -23.10
N ILE A 467 -2.07 -6.43 -22.26
CA ILE A 467 -0.62 -6.34 -22.49
C ILE A 467 -0.20 -7.28 -23.63
N ASN A 468 -0.91 -8.39 -23.80
CA ASN A 468 -0.69 -9.44 -24.80
C ASN A 468 0.75 -9.99 -24.79
N GLU A 469 1.35 -10.07 -23.60
CA GLU A 469 2.66 -10.65 -23.37
C GLU A 469 2.68 -11.40 -22.04
N ALA A 470 3.28 -12.60 -22.04
CA ALA A 470 3.50 -13.38 -20.82
C ALA A 470 4.54 -12.65 -19.93
N PRO A 471 4.26 -12.42 -18.65
CA PRO A 471 5.20 -11.74 -17.79
C PRO A 471 6.47 -12.57 -17.55
N LYS A 472 7.63 -11.93 -17.74
CA LYS A 472 8.95 -12.57 -17.64
C LYS A 472 9.82 -11.89 -16.58
N PRO A 473 10.58 -12.66 -15.79
CA PRO A 473 11.51 -12.11 -14.81
C PRO A 473 12.54 -11.16 -15.44
N PRO A 474 13.04 -10.18 -14.67
CA PRO A 474 14.04 -9.22 -15.14
C PRO A 474 15.38 -9.90 -15.46
N LYS A 475 15.98 -9.51 -16.60
CA LYS A 475 17.27 -10.04 -17.06
C LYS A 475 18.39 -8.99 -17.13
N ASN A 476 18.07 -7.72 -16.88
CA ASN A 476 18.95 -6.61 -17.22
C ASN A 476 19.62 -6.01 -15.98
N TRP A 477 20.51 -6.79 -15.38
CA TRP A 477 21.18 -6.40 -14.14
C TRP A 477 22.55 -5.77 -14.45
N PRO A 478 22.80 -4.50 -14.06
CA PRO A 478 24.11 -3.90 -14.23
C PRO A 478 25.14 -4.57 -13.32
N SER A 479 26.26 -5.07 -13.86
CA SER A 479 27.36 -5.63 -13.05
C SER A 479 28.28 -4.55 -12.45
N GLN A 480 28.00 -3.28 -12.70
CA GLN A 480 28.69 -2.14 -12.09
C GLN A 480 27.73 -0.96 -12.01
N TRP A 481 27.59 -0.39 -10.80
CA TRP A 481 26.73 0.76 -10.56
C TRP A 481 27.15 1.98 -11.38
N GLY A 482 26.18 2.60 -12.07
CA GLY A 482 26.36 3.83 -12.84
C GLY A 482 27.12 3.66 -14.16
N LYS A 483 27.47 2.44 -14.56
CA LYS A 483 28.19 2.18 -15.82
C LYS A 483 27.41 1.28 -16.75
N SER A 484 27.55 1.54 -18.05
CA SER A 484 27.11 0.59 -19.08
C SER A 484 27.97 -0.67 -18.95
N THR A 485 27.31 -1.82 -18.87
CA THR A 485 27.94 -3.13 -18.70
C THR A 485 27.48 -4.07 -19.81
N VAL A 486 28.05 -5.27 -19.88
CA VAL A 486 27.53 -6.33 -20.76
C VAL A 486 26.37 -7.04 -20.06
N LYS A 487 25.32 -7.38 -20.80
CA LYS A 487 24.15 -8.07 -20.27
C LYS A 487 24.59 -9.41 -19.66
N PRO A 488 24.30 -9.67 -18.37
CA PRO A 488 24.68 -10.92 -17.74
C PRO A 488 23.83 -12.07 -18.28
N GLU A 489 24.38 -13.29 -18.18
CA GLU A 489 23.58 -14.49 -18.34
C GLU A 489 22.76 -14.73 -17.07
N ILE A 490 21.43 -14.75 -17.22
CA ILE A 490 20.49 -15.04 -16.12
C ILE A 490 19.84 -16.39 -16.39
N THR A 491 20.08 -17.33 -15.49
CA THR A 491 19.54 -18.70 -15.42
C THR A 491 18.52 -18.79 -14.27
N ASP A 492 17.90 -19.96 -14.10
CA ASP A 492 16.99 -20.18 -12.97
C ASP A 492 17.68 -20.06 -11.59
N GLU A 493 19.00 -20.23 -11.52
CA GLU A 493 19.76 -20.20 -10.27
C GLU A 493 20.01 -18.78 -9.76
N ASN A 494 20.21 -17.80 -10.64
CA ASN A 494 20.48 -16.40 -10.30
C ASN A 494 19.32 -15.45 -10.69
N GLN A 495 18.18 -16.00 -11.09
CA GLN A 495 16.97 -15.21 -11.34
C GLN A 495 16.42 -14.64 -10.03
N PHE A 496 16.11 -13.34 -10.06
CA PHE A 496 15.50 -12.65 -8.93
C PHE A 496 14.03 -12.33 -9.21
N GLY A 497 13.11 -12.91 -8.43
CA GLY A 497 11.68 -12.61 -8.48
C GLY A 497 10.80 -13.70 -7.85
N GLN A 498 9.52 -13.37 -7.65
CA GLN A 498 8.49 -14.29 -7.15
C GLN A 498 8.67 -14.81 -5.71
N PHE A 499 9.15 -13.96 -4.80
CA PHE A 499 9.27 -14.29 -3.38
C PHE A 499 8.06 -13.89 -2.54
N VAL A 500 7.03 -13.35 -3.18
CA VAL A 500 5.79 -12.90 -2.55
C VAL A 500 4.61 -13.71 -3.09
N THR A 501 3.85 -14.34 -2.19
CA THR A 501 2.69 -15.17 -2.54
C THR A 501 1.42 -14.58 -1.93
N LEU A 502 0.40 -14.35 -2.77
CA LEU A 502 -0.92 -13.96 -2.27
C LEU A 502 -1.58 -15.14 -1.54
N LYS A 503 -1.99 -14.90 -0.29
CA LYS A 503 -2.76 -15.85 0.54
C LYS A 503 -4.24 -15.54 0.61
N GLY A 504 -4.67 -14.40 0.08
CA GLY A 504 -6.06 -14.00 0.01
C GLY A 504 -6.25 -12.52 0.33
N GLY A 505 -7.46 -12.04 0.09
CA GLY A 505 -7.80 -10.64 0.28
C GLY A 505 -9.22 -10.31 -0.16
N GLU A 506 -9.56 -9.03 -0.09
CA GLU A 506 -10.82 -8.50 -0.60
C GLU A 506 -10.71 -6.99 -0.85
N TYR A 507 -11.63 -6.46 -1.67
CA TYR A 507 -11.82 -5.04 -1.86
C TYR A 507 -12.97 -4.52 -0.99
N PHE A 508 -12.71 -3.42 -0.29
CA PHE A 508 -13.66 -2.77 0.60
C PHE A 508 -13.83 -1.30 0.23
N PHE A 509 -14.89 -0.70 0.74
CA PHE A 509 -15.05 0.74 0.86
C PHE A 509 -15.14 1.09 2.35
N SER A 510 -14.39 2.10 2.75
CA SER A 510 -14.42 2.69 4.08
C SER A 510 -15.37 3.87 4.05
N PRO A 511 -16.63 3.71 4.48
CA PRO A 511 -17.65 4.75 4.36
C PRO A 511 -17.47 5.88 5.37
N SER A 512 -18.29 6.91 5.25
CA SER A 512 -18.38 7.95 6.27
C SER A 512 -18.93 7.40 7.59
N ILE A 513 -18.55 8.02 8.70
CA ILE A 513 -19.06 7.67 10.03
C ILE A 513 -20.56 7.92 10.10
N SER A 514 -21.06 9.01 9.50
CA SER A 514 -22.49 9.31 9.42
C SER A 514 -23.29 8.21 8.73
N PHE A 515 -22.78 7.60 7.66
CA PHE A 515 -23.44 6.44 7.05
C PHE A 515 -23.55 5.30 8.07
N LEU A 516 -22.43 4.92 8.71
CA LEU A 516 -22.40 3.83 9.68
C LEU A 516 -23.38 4.06 10.84
N LYS A 517 -23.44 5.28 11.39
CA LYS A 517 -24.36 5.65 12.47
C LYS A 517 -25.83 5.63 12.07
N ASN A 518 -26.16 5.87 10.80
CA ASN A 518 -27.54 5.92 10.31
C ASN A 518 -28.08 4.57 9.81
N LEU A 519 -27.26 3.51 9.80
CA LEU A 519 -27.68 2.17 9.36
C LEU A 519 -28.85 1.59 10.15
N SER A 520 -29.03 1.96 11.42
CA SER A 520 -30.11 1.44 12.28
C SER A 520 -31.44 2.20 12.19
N GLY A 521 -31.56 3.18 11.29
CA GLY A 521 -32.85 3.84 10.99
C GLY A 521 -33.52 4.57 12.17
N SER A 522 -32.76 5.01 13.19
CA SER A 522 -33.33 5.79 14.28
C SER A 522 -33.81 7.13 13.74
N SER A 523 -35.10 7.23 13.41
CA SER A 523 -35.78 8.51 13.33
C SER A 523 -35.41 9.33 14.57
N PRO A 524 -35.00 10.61 14.44
CA PRO A 524 -34.84 11.45 15.61
C PRO A 524 -36.18 11.42 16.36
N SER A 525 -36.15 11.06 17.64
CA SER A 525 -37.30 11.25 18.52
C SER A 525 -37.74 12.71 18.38
N LYS A 526 -38.97 12.91 17.90
CA LYS A 526 -39.60 14.22 17.74
C LYS A 526 -39.62 15.01 19.03
#